data_AF-A0A3B9KMM0-F1
#
_entry.id   AF-A0A3B9KMM0-F1
#
_cell.length_a   1.000
_cell.length_b   1.000
_cell.length_c   1.000
_cell.angle_alpha   90.00
_cell.angle_beta   90.00
_cell.angle_gamma   90.00
#
_symmetry.space_group_name_H-M   'P 1'
#
loop_
_entity.id
_entity.type
_entity.pdbx_description
1 polymer ?
#
loop_
_entity_poly.entity_id
_entity_poly.type
_entity_poly.pdbx_seq_one_letter_code
_entity_poly.pdbx_strand_id
1 'polypeptide(L)'
;MSFGTPPQGFDRDQTKSLALPADFFRSLAQSTLDREGILMVLTLFDLLGTADNLAVESSVLLEAAELLFNGQKETCQQALEQAIQAGFILSYTDEENQKVYYLPGTPQGRKWHEKLTAGQEKLVGGQVISRLPLEERPNIYKLYEANIGPLTPIMAEMLKEDEAEYPYEWIEDAVAEAVERNKRSWRYVRAILNAWKERGRDTTSKQQEESIVEEYRRLYQEQRKRRSGKSS
;
A
#
# COMPACT_ATOMS: atom_id res chain seq x y z
N MET A 1 8.81 -2.86 -35.82
CA MET A 1 8.61 -3.96 -34.85
C MET A 1 7.87 -3.36 -33.67
N SER A 2 6.63 -3.78 -33.41
CA SER A 2 5.85 -3.26 -32.29
C SER A 2 6.36 -3.94 -31.02
N PHE A 3 7.04 -3.20 -30.16
CA PHE A 3 7.35 -3.67 -28.82
C PHE A 3 6.03 -3.67 -28.03
N GLY A 4 5.41 -4.85 -27.91
CA GLY A 4 4.24 -5.01 -27.06
C GLY A 4 4.60 -4.66 -25.62
N THR A 5 3.72 -3.93 -24.93
CA THR A 5 3.87 -3.65 -23.51
C THR A 5 4.12 -4.97 -22.77
N PRO A 6 5.17 -5.07 -21.93
CA PRO A 6 5.39 -6.30 -21.17
C PRO A 6 4.18 -6.58 -20.26
N PRO A 7 3.85 -7.86 -20.01
CA PRO A 7 2.76 -8.23 -19.10
C PRO A 7 3.03 -7.64 -17.72
N GLN A 8 2.06 -6.91 -17.17
CA GLN A 8 2.24 -6.10 -15.96
C GLN A 8 2.33 -6.91 -14.65
N GLY A 9 1.98 -8.21 -14.67
CA GLY A 9 2.33 -9.19 -13.63
C GLY A 9 2.28 -8.75 -12.16
N PHE A 10 3.14 -9.33 -11.35
CA PHE A 10 3.44 -8.85 -10.00
C PHE A 10 4.89 -8.35 -10.00
N ASP A 11 5.12 -7.18 -9.41
CA ASP A 11 6.45 -6.56 -9.34
C ASP A 11 7.13 -6.74 -7.96
N ARG A 12 6.49 -7.47 -7.03
CA ARG A 12 6.93 -7.65 -5.64
C ARG A 12 6.59 -9.04 -5.13
N ASP A 13 7.53 -9.66 -4.42
CA ASP A 13 7.33 -10.96 -3.72
C ASP A 13 6.68 -10.81 -2.33
N GLN A 14 6.13 -9.64 -1.99
CA GLN A 14 5.49 -9.39 -0.71
C GLN A 14 4.08 -9.99 -0.67
N THR A 15 3.81 -10.80 0.35
CA THR A 15 2.49 -11.41 0.55
C THR A 15 1.59 -10.54 1.39
N LYS A 16 0.42 -10.17 0.86
CA LYS A 16 -0.68 -9.58 1.62
C LYS A 16 -1.63 -10.69 2.08
N SER A 17 -1.97 -10.72 3.37
CA SER A 17 -2.97 -11.65 3.89
C SER A 17 -4.36 -11.08 3.70
N LEU A 18 -5.19 -11.76 2.89
CA LEU A 18 -6.59 -11.42 2.69
C LEU A 18 -7.48 -12.50 3.32
N ALA A 19 -8.24 -12.12 4.35
CA ALA A 19 -9.13 -13.05 5.05
C ALA A 19 -10.46 -13.19 4.30
N LEU A 20 -10.60 -14.26 3.52
CA LEU A 20 -11.82 -14.57 2.75
C LEU A 20 -12.59 -15.75 3.36
N PRO A 21 -13.93 -15.81 3.17
CA PRO A 21 -14.71 -16.99 3.49
C PRO A 21 -14.20 -18.24 2.73
N ALA A 22 -14.22 -19.40 3.38
CA ALA A 22 -13.71 -20.65 2.79
C ALA A 22 -14.44 -21.06 1.50
N ASP A 23 -15.69 -20.65 1.35
CA ASP A 23 -16.53 -20.90 0.18
C ASP A 23 -16.51 -19.76 -0.84
N PHE A 24 -15.66 -18.74 -0.68
CA PHE A 24 -15.62 -17.54 -1.53
C PHE A 24 -15.62 -17.88 -3.03
N PHE A 25 -14.69 -18.72 -3.50
CA PHE A 25 -14.60 -19.09 -4.91
C PHE A 25 -15.82 -19.87 -5.41
N ARG A 26 -16.40 -20.71 -4.54
CA ARG A 26 -17.60 -21.49 -4.88
C ARG A 26 -18.82 -20.57 -5.03
N SER A 27 -18.95 -19.60 -4.14
CA SER A 27 -20.01 -18.58 -4.18
C SER A 27 -19.81 -17.66 -5.39
N LEU A 28 -18.57 -17.26 -5.67
CA LEU A 28 -18.24 -16.42 -6.82
C LEU A 28 -18.54 -17.12 -8.14
N ALA A 29 -18.20 -18.41 -8.27
CA ALA A 29 -18.47 -19.21 -9.47
C ALA A 29 -19.98 -19.37 -9.78
N GLN A 30 -20.85 -19.12 -8.80
CA GLN A 30 -22.31 -19.15 -8.97
C GLN A 30 -22.92 -17.75 -9.14
N SER A 31 -22.10 -16.70 -9.06
CA SER A 31 -22.52 -15.32 -9.18
C SER A 31 -22.37 -14.78 -10.60
N THR A 32 -23.02 -13.65 -10.87
CA THR A 32 -22.89 -12.91 -12.14
C THR A 32 -21.94 -11.71 -12.01
N LEU A 33 -21.07 -11.67 -10.99
CA LEU A 33 -20.13 -10.56 -10.80
C LEU A 33 -19.12 -10.51 -11.94
N ASP A 34 -18.97 -9.32 -12.51
CA ASP A 34 -17.89 -9.02 -13.44
C ASP A 34 -16.56 -8.78 -12.69
N ARG A 35 -15.52 -8.42 -13.45
CA ARG A 35 -14.18 -8.17 -12.91
C ARG A 35 -14.22 -7.07 -11.85
N GLU A 36 -14.94 -5.99 -12.12
CA GLU A 36 -15.06 -4.82 -11.26
C GLU A 36 -15.85 -5.15 -9.98
N GLY A 37 -16.94 -5.90 -10.08
CA GLY A 37 -17.70 -6.41 -8.94
C GLY A 37 -16.87 -7.33 -8.03
N ILE A 38 -16.07 -8.22 -8.62
CA ILE A 38 -15.12 -9.06 -7.87
C ILE A 38 -14.11 -8.20 -7.12
N LEU A 39 -13.49 -7.24 -7.82
CA LEU A 39 -12.52 -6.33 -7.24
C LEU A 39 -13.13 -5.51 -6.10
N MET A 40 -14.37 -5.03 -6.23
CA MET A 40 -15.09 -4.35 -5.15
C MET A 40 -15.27 -5.21 -3.90
N VAL A 41 -15.66 -6.49 -4.07
CA VAL A 41 -15.80 -7.42 -2.95
C VAL A 41 -14.44 -7.66 -2.28
N LEU A 42 -13.38 -7.87 -3.06
CA LEU A 42 -12.04 -8.04 -2.53
C LEU A 42 -11.56 -6.79 -1.78
N THR A 43 -11.84 -5.59 -2.29
CA THR A 43 -11.54 -4.32 -1.61
C THR A 43 -12.23 -4.23 -0.25
N LEU A 44 -13.49 -4.65 -0.13
CA LEU A 44 -14.18 -4.67 1.16
C LEU A 44 -13.46 -5.60 2.16
N PHE A 45 -13.15 -6.84 1.75
CA PHE A 45 -12.45 -7.80 2.62
C PHE A 45 -11.04 -7.35 2.96
N ASP A 46 -10.38 -6.64 2.05
CA ASP A 46 -9.06 -6.07 2.24
C ASP A 46 -9.06 -4.97 3.31
N LEU A 47 -10.07 -4.08 3.28
CA LEU A 47 -10.26 -3.04 4.29
C LEU A 47 -10.67 -3.60 5.65
N LEU A 48 -11.50 -4.65 5.67
CA LEU A 48 -11.90 -5.29 6.92
C LEU A 48 -10.72 -5.97 7.63
N GLY A 49 -9.72 -6.45 6.89
CA GLY A 49 -8.55 -7.09 7.47
C GLY A 49 -8.93 -8.29 8.34
N THR A 50 -8.42 -8.35 9.58
CA THR A 50 -8.68 -9.48 10.51
C THR A 50 -9.73 -9.18 11.57
N ALA A 51 -10.68 -10.11 11.70
CA ALA A 51 -11.63 -10.48 12.78
C ALA A 51 -12.47 -9.40 13.51
N ASP A 52 -11.89 -8.28 13.92
CA ASP A 52 -12.57 -7.35 14.84
C ASP A 52 -13.42 -6.29 14.11
N ASN A 53 -13.13 -6.05 12.82
CA ASN A 53 -13.89 -5.11 11.99
C ASN A 53 -15.14 -5.78 11.42
N LEU A 54 -16.30 -5.15 11.62
CA LEU A 54 -17.59 -5.65 11.15
C LEU A 54 -18.10 -4.90 9.91
N ALA A 55 -17.71 -3.64 9.76
CA ALA A 55 -18.21 -2.78 8.70
C ALA A 55 -17.17 -1.76 8.22
N VAL A 56 -17.39 -1.23 7.02
CA VAL A 56 -16.61 -0.14 6.42
C VAL A 56 -17.55 1.02 6.11
N GLU A 57 -17.17 2.25 6.46
CA GLU A 57 -17.94 3.45 6.10
C GLU A 57 -17.93 3.67 4.58
N SER A 58 -19.06 4.12 4.03
CA SER A 58 -19.24 4.26 2.57
C SER A 58 -18.17 5.15 1.92
N SER A 59 -17.80 6.25 2.56
CA SER A 59 -16.74 7.15 2.09
C SER A 59 -15.41 6.42 1.90
N VAL A 60 -15.06 5.51 2.81
CA VAL A 60 -13.79 4.77 2.79
C VAL A 60 -13.78 3.70 1.70
N LEU A 61 -14.86 2.92 1.58
CA LEU A 61 -14.93 1.88 0.54
C LEU A 61 -14.88 2.51 -0.86
N LEU A 62 -15.60 3.61 -1.06
CA LEU A 62 -15.61 4.32 -2.33
C LEU A 62 -14.25 4.96 -2.63
N GLU A 63 -13.57 5.53 -1.63
CA GLU A 63 -12.22 6.08 -1.80
C GLU A 63 -11.22 4.98 -2.21
N ALA A 64 -11.24 3.81 -1.57
CA ALA A 64 -10.41 2.67 -1.96
C ALA A 64 -10.72 2.17 -3.38
N ALA A 65 -12.00 2.05 -3.71
CA ALA A 65 -12.43 1.61 -5.03
C ALA A 65 -12.03 2.61 -6.13
N GLU A 66 -12.15 3.92 -5.87
CA GLU A 66 -11.74 4.95 -6.81
C GLU A 66 -10.24 4.87 -7.11
N LEU A 67 -9.39 4.61 -6.12
CA LEU A 67 -7.96 4.36 -6.33
C LEU A 67 -7.72 3.14 -7.23
N LEU A 68 -8.46 2.05 -7.00
CA LEU A 68 -8.34 0.81 -7.77
C LEU A 68 -8.84 0.94 -9.22
N PHE A 69 -9.87 1.74 -9.46
CA PHE A 69 -10.50 1.93 -10.76
C PHE A 69 -10.00 3.18 -11.50
N ASN A 70 -8.85 3.73 -11.12
CA ASN A 70 -8.25 4.91 -11.74
C ASN A 70 -9.19 6.14 -11.76
N GLY A 71 -9.95 6.34 -10.68
CA GLY A 71 -10.87 7.47 -10.51
C GLY A 71 -12.21 7.37 -11.25
N GLN A 72 -12.53 6.21 -11.86
CA GLN A 72 -13.78 6.02 -12.59
C GLN A 72 -14.96 5.78 -11.63
N LYS A 73 -15.60 6.88 -11.19
CA LYS A 73 -16.68 6.85 -10.18
C LYS A 73 -17.90 6.03 -10.60
N GLU A 74 -18.31 6.12 -11.87
CA GLU A 74 -19.44 5.37 -12.40
C GLU A 74 -19.18 3.85 -12.33
N THR A 75 -17.96 3.43 -12.66
CA THR A 75 -17.52 2.04 -12.53
C THR A 75 -17.53 1.58 -11.08
N CYS A 76 -17.07 2.43 -10.14
CA CYS A 76 -17.12 2.14 -8.71
C CYS A 76 -18.56 1.87 -8.25
N GLN A 77 -19.49 2.75 -8.66
CA GLN A 77 -20.88 2.67 -8.26
C GLN A 77 -21.57 1.43 -8.85
N GLN A 78 -21.35 1.14 -10.14
CA GLN A 78 -21.88 -0.06 -10.78
C GLN A 78 -21.36 -1.35 -10.13
N ALA A 79 -20.05 -1.40 -9.85
CA ALA A 79 -19.43 -2.55 -9.18
C ALA A 79 -20.00 -2.78 -7.78
N LEU A 80 -20.21 -1.70 -7.02
CA LEU A 80 -20.82 -1.76 -5.69
C LEU A 80 -22.28 -2.23 -5.75
N GLU A 81 -23.07 -1.69 -6.68
CA GLU A 81 -24.46 -2.12 -6.88
C GLU A 81 -24.54 -3.60 -7.23
N GLN A 82 -23.70 -4.10 -8.14
CA GLN A 82 -23.62 -5.52 -8.47
C GLN A 82 -23.27 -6.37 -7.24
N ALA A 83 -22.26 -5.97 -6.47
CA ALA A 83 -21.83 -6.68 -5.27
C ALA A 83 -22.90 -6.75 -4.17
N ILE A 84 -23.69 -5.66 -4.04
CA ILE A 84 -24.86 -5.61 -3.13
C ILE A 84 -25.98 -6.52 -3.63
N GLN A 85 -26.34 -6.43 -4.92
CA GLN A 85 -27.39 -7.26 -5.53
C GLN A 85 -27.07 -8.75 -5.45
N ALA A 86 -25.80 -9.12 -5.63
CA ALA A 86 -25.33 -10.49 -5.50
C ALA A 86 -25.21 -10.97 -4.04
N GLY A 87 -25.39 -10.08 -3.06
CA GLY A 87 -25.37 -10.41 -1.63
C GLY A 87 -23.99 -10.69 -1.05
N PHE A 88 -22.91 -10.29 -1.74
CA PHE A 88 -21.54 -10.33 -1.22
C PHE A 88 -21.25 -9.15 -0.31
N ILE A 89 -21.94 -8.02 -0.51
CA ILE A 89 -21.88 -6.82 0.33
C ILE A 89 -23.30 -6.51 0.82
N LEU A 90 -23.42 -6.12 2.08
CA LEU A 90 -24.68 -5.68 2.68
C LEU A 90 -24.58 -4.18 2.99
N SER A 91 -25.62 -3.42 2.68
CA SER A 91 -25.70 -1.99 3.01
C SER A 91 -26.54 -1.79 4.26
N TYR A 92 -26.04 -0.98 5.19
CA TYR A 92 -26.75 -0.54 6.39
C TYR A 92 -26.67 0.98 6.51
N THR A 93 -27.83 1.63 6.67
CA THR A 93 -27.94 3.07 6.89
C THR A 93 -28.25 3.32 8.36
N ASP A 94 -27.37 4.06 9.02
CA ASP A 94 -27.61 4.60 10.36
C ASP A 94 -28.34 5.94 10.24
N GLU A 95 -29.64 5.92 10.55
CA GLU A 95 -30.52 7.09 10.44
C GLU A 95 -30.15 8.23 11.41
N GLU A 96 -29.59 7.91 12.57
CA GLU A 96 -29.24 8.93 13.58
C GLU A 96 -28.06 9.78 13.10
N ASN A 97 -27.05 9.13 12.51
CA ASN A 97 -25.82 9.78 12.06
C ASN A 97 -25.83 10.12 10.56
N GLN A 98 -26.88 9.74 9.83
CA GLN A 98 -26.98 9.84 8.37
C GLN A 98 -25.79 9.23 7.64
N LYS A 99 -25.31 8.08 8.13
CA LYS A 99 -24.14 7.38 7.59
C LYS A 99 -24.53 6.05 6.97
N VAL A 100 -23.81 5.67 5.91
CA VAL A 100 -23.95 4.38 5.25
C VAL A 100 -22.71 3.54 5.53
N TYR A 101 -22.93 2.29 5.90
CA TYR A 101 -21.91 1.30 6.19
C TYR A 101 -22.11 0.05 5.34
N TYR A 102 -21.01 -0.59 4.98
CA TYR A 102 -20.99 -1.82 4.22
C TYR A 102 -20.45 -2.97 5.08
N LEU A 103 -21.21 -4.06 5.17
CA LEU A 103 -20.85 -5.28 5.87
C LEU A 103 -20.59 -6.41 4.86
N PRO A 104 -19.74 -7.39 5.18
CA PRO A 104 -19.54 -8.53 4.30
C PRO A 104 -20.78 -9.44 4.33
N GLY A 105 -21.16 -10.01 3.20
CA GLY A 105 -22.28 -10.94 3.04
C GLY A 105 -22.08 -12.31 3.70
N THR A 106 -21.20 -12.44 4.70
CA THR A 106 -20.96 -13.70 5.40
C THR A 106 -22.14 -14.05 6.33
N PRO A 107 -22.26 -15.30 6.79
CA PRO A 107 -23.28 -15.66 7.79
C PRO A 107 -23.22 -14.79 9.05
N GLN A 108 -22.03 -14.39 9.49
CA GLN A 108 -21.85 -13.47 10.61
C GLN A 108 -22.28 -12.05 10.25
N GLY A 109 -21.88 -11.55 9.08
CA GLY A 109 -22.26 -10.21 8.63
C GLY A 109 -23.77 -10.06 8.44
N ARG A 110 -24.46 -11.08 7.93
CA ARG A 110 -25.94 -11.11 7.84
C ARG A 110 -26.61 -11.04 9.21
N LYS A 111 -26.14 -11.84 10.18
CA LYS A 111 -26.66 -11.78 11.57
C LYS A 111 -26.47 -10.39 12.19
N TRP A 112 -25.34 -9.75 11.93
CA TRP A 112 -25.10 -8.39 12.41
C TRP A 112 -25.99 -7.37 11.70
N HIS A 113 -26.12 -7.47 10.38
CA HIS A 113 -27.01 -6.63 9.58
C HIS A 113 -28.46 -6.71 10.09
N GLU A 114 -28.99 -7.91 10.33
CA GLU A 114 -30.33 -8.11 10.91
C GLU A 114 -30.50 -7.41 12.27
N LYS A 115 -29.51 -7.56 13.18
CA LYS A 115 -29.54 -6.90 14.50
C LYS A 115 -29.48 -5.38 14.41
N LEU A 116 -28.65 -4.86 13.51
CA LEU A 116 -28.51 -3.42 13.27
C LEU A 116 -29.80 -2.83 12.70
N THR A 117 -30.41 -3.48 11.71
CA THR A 117 -31.70 -3.06 11.14
C THR A 117 -32.85 -3.18 12.14
N ALA A 118 -32.81 -4.17 13.04
CA ALA A 118 -33.79 -4.31 14.12
C ALA A 118 -33.57 -3.34 15.30
N GLY A 119 -32.51 -2.52 15.28
CA GLY A 119 -32.16 -1.60 16.37
C GLY A 119 -31.73 -2.31 17.67
N GLN A 120 -31.39 -3.59 17.60
CA GLN A 120 -30.94 -4.39 18.75
C GLN A 120 -29.47 -4.13 19.11
N GLU A 121 -28.69 -3.68 18.13
CA GLU A 121 -27.28 -3.35 18.27
C GLU A 121 -26.99 -2.02 17.57
N LYS A 122 -25.86 -1.41 17.91
CA LYS A 122 -25.30 -0.25 17.21
C LYS A 122 -23.83 -0.50 16.90
N LEU A 123 -23.39 0.00 15.74
CA LEU A 123 -21.97 -0.02 15.40
C LEU A 123 -21.20 0.92 16.35
N VAL A 124 -20.13 0.43 16.97
CA VAL A 124 -19.23 1.24 17.79
C VAL A 124 -17.93 1.54 17.04
N GLY A 125 -17.27 2.64 17.40
CA GLY A 125 -16.10 3.18 16.67
C GLY A 125 -14.87 2.27 16.53
N GLY A 126 -14.83 1.12 17.21
CA GLY A 126 -13.79 0.09 17.05
C GLY A 126 -14.17 -1.09 16.14
N GLN A 127 -15.41 -1.13 15.66
CA GLN A 127 -15.92 -2.18 14.75
C GLN A 127 -16.05 -1.68 13.30
N VAL A 128 -15.78 -0.38 13.08
CA VAL A 128 -16.00 0.30 11.82
C VAL A 128 -14.71 0.92 11.32
N ILE A 129 -14.35 0.57 10.09
CA ILE A 129 -13.29 1.26 9.35
C ILE A 129 -13.87 2.56 8.79
N SER A 130 -13.47 3.69 9.37
CA SER A 130 -13.94 5.04 9.02
C SER A 130 -12.87 5.92 8.35
N ARG A 131 -11.67 5.38 8.16
CA ARG A 131 -10.57 6.00 7.40
C ARG A 131 -9.81 4.92 6.66
N LEU A 132 -9.31 5.23 5.47
CA LEU A 132 -8.40 4.31 4.79
C LEU A 132 -7.20 4.01 5.69
N PRO A 133 -6.82 2.74 5.85
CA PRO A 133 -5.49 2.41 6.33
C PRO A 133 -4.52 3.16 5.40
N LEU A 134 -3.66 4.03 5.95
CA LEU A 134 -2.53 4.54 5.19
C LEU A 134 -1.78 3.30 4.73
N GLU A 135 -1.85 2.96 3.44
CA GLU A 135 -1.24 1.75 2.91
C GLU A 135 0.17 1.65 3.47
N GLU A 136 0.46 0.55 4.14
CA GLU A 136 1.84 0.13 4.30
C GLU A 136 2.34 -0.23 2.91
N ARG A 137 2.72 0.81 2.15
CA ARG A 137 3.72 0.69 1.08
C ARG A 137 4.86 -0.17 1.60
N PRO A 138 5.64 -0.85 0.75
CA PRO A 138 6.95 -1.36 1.15
C PRO A 138 7.69 -0.21 1.84
N ASN A 139 7.73 -0.23 3.16
CA ASN A 139 7.69 1.03 3.87
C ASN A 139 9.12 1.50 4.03
N ILE A 140 9.63 2.18 3.00
CA ILE A 140 10.95 2.80 2.98
C ILE A 140 11.18 3.65 4.25
N TYR A 141 10.13 4.24 4.80
CA TYR A 141 10.15 4.97 6.06
C TYR A 141 10.38 4.05 7.26
N LYS A 142 9.66 2.92 7.40
CA LYS A 142 9.94 1.91 8.44
C LYS A 142 11.32 1.29 8.30
N LEU A 143 11.74 0.99 7.07
CA LEU A 143 13.08 0.43 6.79
C LEU A 143 14.17 1.41 7.22
N TYR A 144 13.98 2.70 6.93
CA TYR A 144 14.85 3.78 7.40
C TYR A 144 14.83 3.91 8.93
N GLU A 145 13.67 3.93 9.57
CA GLU A 145 13.55 4.09 11.03
C GLU A 145 14.15 2.92 11.80
N ALA A 146 13.97 1.70 11.31
CA ALA A 146 14.49 0.49 11.95
C ALA A 146 16.03 0.39 11.89
N ASN A 147 16.66 0.90 10.82
CA ASN A 147 18.07 0.66 10.53
C ASN A 147 18.97 1.90 10.63
N ILE A 148 18.41 3.09 10.43
CA ILE A 148 19.18 4.34 10.30
C ILE A 148 18.90 5.31 11.43
N GLY A 149 17.65 5.71 11.67
CA GLY A 149 17.33 6.68 12.71
C GLY A 149 15.96 7.33 12.57
N PRO A 150 15.64 8.35 13.39
CA PRO A 150 14.31 8.94 13.46
C PRO A 150 13.90 9.60 12.14
N LEU A 151 12.63 9.41 11.75
CA LEU A 151 12.07 10.03 10.56
C LEU A 151 11.78 11.52 10.81
N THR A 152 12.51 12.38 10.12
CA THR A 152 12.26 13.82 10.12
C THR A 152 11.48 14.22 8.86
N PRO A 153 10.73 15.34 8.85
CA PRO A 153 9.98 15.77 7.66
C PRO A 153 10.86 15.92 6.41
N ILE A 154 12.08 16.45 6.56
CA ILE A 154 13.02 16.58 5.44
C ILE A 154 13.48 15.21 4.94
N MET A 155 13.63 14.24 5.84
CA MET A 155 13.97 12.87 5.46
C MET A 155 12.81 12.18 4.75
N ALA A 156 11.58 12.36 5.21
CA ALA A 156 10.42 11.77 4.55
C ALA A 156 10.34 12.18 3.06
N GLU A 157 10.55 13.46 2.79
CA GLU A 157 10.54 14.01 1.43
C GLU A 157 11.67 13.41 0.58
N MET A 158 12.86 13.26 1.16
CA MET A 158 13.98 12.59 0.50
C MET A 158 13.73 11.11 0.23
N LEU A 159 13.12 10.38 1.17
CA LEU A 159 12.76 8.96 0.99
C LEU A 159 11.72 8.81 -0.12
N LYS A 160 10.77 9.75 -0.22
CA LYS A 160 9.75 9.77 -1.28
C LYS A 160 10.37 9.98 -2.66
N GLU A 161 11.36 10.87 -2.77
CA GLU A 161 12.11 11.08 -4.01
C GLU A 161 12.88 9.80 -4.41
N ASP A 162 13.57 9.17 -3.46
CA ASP A 162 14.35 7.95 -3.72
C ASP A 162 13.44 6.74 -4.03
N GLU A 163 12.26 6.62 -3.40
CA GLU A 163 11.23 5.60 -3.70
C GLU A 163 10.73 5.70 -5.14
N ALA A 164 10.66 6.91 -5.70
CA ALA A 164 10.26 7.13 -7.09
C ALA A 164 11.39 6.83 -8.09
N GLU A 165 12.65 6.90 -7.64
CA GLU A 165 13.83 6.74 -8.50
C GLU A 165 14.37 5.29 -8.53
N TYR A 166 14.22 4.54 -7.43
CA TYR A 166 14.81 3.21 -7.26
C TYR A 166 13.76 2.13 -6.98
N PRO A 167 13.90 0.91 -7.54
CA PRO A 167 13.10 -0.23 -7.13
C PRO A 167 13.27 -0.54 -5.64
N TYR A 168 12.18 -0.92 -4.97
CA TYR A 168 12.21 -1.15 -3.51
C TYR A 168 13.25 -2.20 -3.08
N GLU A 169 13.41 -3.29 -3.83
CA GLU A 169 14.40 -4.33 -3.54
C GLU A 169 15.83 -3.79 -3.51
N TRP A 170 16.14 -2.80 -4.37
CA TRP A 170 17.45 -2.16 -4.35
C TRP A 170 17.61 -1.32 -3.09
N ILE A 171 16.55 -0.65 -2.66
CA ILE A 171 16.58 0.16 -1.44
C ILE A 171 16.77 -0.74 -0.21
N GLU A 172 16.07 -1.87 -0.16
CA GLU A 172 16.19 -2.88 0.90
C GLU A 172 17.63 -3.44 0.99
N ASP A 173 18.18 -3.90 -0.13
CA ASP A 173 19.54 -4.45 -0.16
C ASP A 173 20.61 -3.39 0.14
N ALA A 174 20.43 -2.16 -0.35
CA ALA A 174 21.38 -1.08 -0.08
C ALA A 174 21.36 -0.68 1.40
N VAL A 175 20.20 -0.75 2.06
CA VAL A 175 20.09 -0.57 3.51
C VAL A 175 20.77 -1.72 4.25
N ALA A 176 20.56 -2.96 3.83
CA ALA A 176 21.22 -4.13 4.43
C ALA A 176 22.76 -4.03 4.32
N GLU A 177 23.29 -3.69 3.15
CA GLU A 177 24.73 -3.50 2.94
C GLU A 177 25.28 -2.34 3.78
N ALA A 178 24.54 -1.24 3.91
CA ALA A 178 24.92 -0.13 4.78
C ALA A 178 24.96 -0.52 6.27
N VAL A 179 24.02 -1.37 6.72
CA VAL A 179 23.97 -1.87 8.10
C VAL A 179 25.12 -2.85 8.37
N GLU A 180 25.37 -3.79 7.47
CA GLU A 180 26.45 -4.77 7.57
C GLU A 180 27.82 -4.09 7.66
N ARG A 181 28.03 -3.06 6.84
CA ARG A 181 29.26 -2.24 6.85
C ARG A 181 29.32 -1.26 8.04
N ASN A 182 28.31 -1.26 8.91
CA ASN A 182 28.16 -0.35 10.04
C ASN A 182 28.21 1.15 9.63
N LYS A 183 27.68 1.47 8.45
CA LYS A 183 27.57 2.80 7.86
C LYS A 183 26.09 3.20 7.73
N ARG A 184 25.37 3.22 8.86
CA ARG A 184 23.94 3.50 8.98
C ARG A 184 23.60 4.97 8.69
N SER A 185 23.73 5.37 7.44
CA SER A 185 23.43 6.70 6.94
C SER A 185 22.71 6.58 5.61
N TRP A 186 21.57 7.26 5.46
CA TRP A 186 20.83 7.25 4.20
C TRP A 186 21.64 7.80 3.01
N ARG A 187 22.64 8.64 3.27
CA ARG A 187 23.54 9.13 2.24
C ARG A 187 24.53 8.06 1.77
N TYR A 188 24.85 7.08 2.62
CA TYR A 188 25.62 5.92 2.23
C TYR A 188 24.77 4.94 1.43
N VAL A 189 23.52 4.71 1.85
CA VAL A 189 22.52 3.94 1.09
C VAL A 189 22.37 4.51 -0.33
N ARG A 190 22.19 5.83 -0.48
CA ARG A 190 22.15 6.46 -1.80
C ARG A 190 23.42 6.30 -2.63
N ALA A 191 24.60 6.27 -2.01
CA ALA A 191 25.83 6.01 -2.76
C ALA A 191 25.87 4.58 -3.33
N ILE A 192 25.33 3.60 -2.60
CA ILE A 192 25.16 2.22 -3.07
C ILE A 192 24.16 2.18 -4.23
N LEU A 193 23.00 2.80 -4.07
CA LEU A 193 21.94 2.87 -5.09
C LEU A 193 22.42 3.54 -6.40
N ASN A 194 23.14 4.67 -6.30
CA ASN A 194 23.72 5.36 -7.44
C ASN A 194 24.76 4.46 -8.15
N ALA A 195 25.63 3.79 -7.40
CA ALA A 195 26.63 2.88 -7.96
C ALA A 195 25.98 1.71 -8.73
N TRP A 196 24.91 1.12 -8.19
CA TRP A 196 24.15 0.07 -8.86
C TRP A 196 23.44 0.56 -10.11
N LYS A 197 22.89 1.79 -10.08
CA LYS A 197 22.22 2.41 -11.23
C LYS A 197 23.18 2.70 -12.38
N GLU A 198 24.43 3.09 -12.09
CA GLU A 198 25.43 3.38 -13.13
C GLU A 198 26.11 2.13 -13.70
N ARG A 199 26.36 1.09 -12.88
CA ARG A 199 27.25 -0.02 -13.25
C ARG A 199 26.58 -1.40 -13.31
N GLY A 200 25.32 -1.51 -12.86
CA GLY A 200 24.61 -2.78 -12.71
C GLY A 200 24.88 -3.47 -11.36
N ARG A 201 23.88 -4.22 -10.87
CA ARG A 201 23.85 -4.86 -9.54
C ARG A 201 24.90 -5.98 -9.35
N ASP A 202 25.42 -6.57 -10.43
CA ASP A 202 26.28 -7.77 -10.41
C ASP A 202 27.79 -7.49 -10.62
N THR A 203 28.29 -6.32 -10.21
CA THR A 203 29.73 -6.02 -10.35
C THR A 203 30.58 -6.69 -9.26
N THR A 204 31.84 -7.04 -9.58
CA THR A 204 32.72 -7.74 -8.65
C THR A 204 33.02 -6.87 -7.41
N SER A 205 32.95 -7.45 -6.20
CA SER A 205 32.98 -6.76 -4.90
C SER A 205 34.03 -5.65 -4.73
N LYS A 206 35.24 -5.82 -5.28
CA LYS A 206 36.31 -4.80 -5.22
C LYS A 206 36.02 -3.55 -6.04
N GLN A 207 35.47 -3.70 -7.25
CA GLN A 207 35.16 -2.57 -8.13
C GLN A 207 33.92 -1.81 -7.63
N GLN A 208 32.96 -2.55 -7.06
CA GLN A 208 31.78 -1.99 -6.42
C GLN A 208 32.16 -1.10 -5.23
N GLU A 209 33.08 -1.56 -4.37
CA GLU A 209 33.54 -0.83 -3.20
C GLU A 209 34.25 0.49 -3.55
N GLU A 210 35.08 0.49 -4.60
CA GLU A 210 35.71 1.72 -5.11
C GLU A 210 34.67 2.73 -5.65
N SER A 211 33.63 2.29 -6.37
CA SER A 211 32.52 3.17 -6.79
C SER A 211 31.80 3.79 -5.61
N ILE A 212 31.41 2.97 -4.62
CA ILE A 212 30.62 3.43 -3.49
C ILE A 212 31.38 4.51 -2.74
N VAL A 213 32.69 4.31 -2.56
CA VAL A 213 33.57 5.29 -1.91
C VAL A 213 33.71 6.58 -2.74
N GLU A 214 33.83 6.47 -4.06
CA GLU A 214 33.93 7.63 -4.95
C GLU A 214 32.65 8.46 -4.97
N GLU A 215 31.50 7.81 -5.12
CA GLU A 215 30.19 8.46 -5.15
C GLU A 215 29.83 9.08 -3.79
N TYR A 216 30.16 8.41 -2.69
CA TYR A 216 30.00 8.96 -1.35
C TYR A 216 30.83 10.25 -1.12
N ARG A 217 32.04 10.34 -1.70
CA ARG A 217 32.85 11.57 -1.68
C ARG A 217 32.21 12.66 -2.53
N ARG A 218 31.69 12.33 -3.71
CA ARG A 218 31.00 13.28 -4.60
C ARG A 218 29.79 13.93 -3.91
N LEU A 219 28.92 13.11 -3.31
CA LEU A 219 27.75 13.58 -2.56
C LEU A 219 28.14 14.49 -1.38
N TYR A 220 29.26 14.22 -0.72
CA TYR A 220 29.78 15.09 0.36
C TYR A 220 30.26 16.45 -0.17
N GLN A 221 30.94 16.47 -1.32
CA GLN A 221 31.48 17.70 -1.92
C GLN A 221 30.38 18.62 -2.46
N GLU A 222 29.34 18.06 -3.08
CA GLU A 222 28.21 18.83 -3.59
C GLU A 222 27.43 19.53 -2.47
N GLN A 223 27.19 18.84 -1.35
CA GLN A 223 26.54 19.45 -0.18
C GLN A 223 27.38 20.57 0.46
N ARG A 224 28.71 20.42 0.51
CA ARG A 224 29.61 21.49 0.99
C ARG A 224 29.54 22.72 0.10
N LYS A 225 29.55 22.56 -1.22
CA LYS A 225 29.43 23.66 -2.19
C LYS A 225 28.08 24.37 -2.10
N ARG A 226 26.98 23.63 -1.93
CA ARG A 226 25.64 24.20 -1.72
C ARG A 226 25.52 24.99 -0.42
N ARG A 227 26.27 24.61 0.63
CA ARG A 227 26.32 25.35 1.90
C ARG A 227 27.22 26.59 1.87
N SER A 228 28.36 26.54 1.15
CA SER A 228 29.26 27.69 1.01
C SER A 228 28.73 28.78 0.06
N GLY A 229 27.94 28.41 -0.95
CA GLY A 229 27.33 29.36 -1.89
C GLY A 229 26.11 30.12 -1.34
N LYS A 230 25.67 29.84 -0.10
CA LYS A 230 24.51 30.49 0.55
C LYS A 230 24.92 31.55 1.58
N SER A 231 26.23 31.81 1.73
CA SER A 231 26.80 32.75 2.70
C SER A 231 27.68 33.83 2.04
N SER A 232 27.50 34.08 0.74
CA SER A 232 28.05 35.23 0.02
C SER A 232 26.93 35.99 -0.66
#